data_AF-A0A4R3TYL1-F1
#
_entry.id   AF-A0A4R3TYL1-F1
#
_cell.length_a   1.000
_cell.length_b   1.000
_cell.length_c   1.000
_cell.angle_alpha   90.00
_cell.angle_beta   90.00
_cell.angle_gamma   90.00
#
_symmetry.space_group_name_H-M   'P 1'
#
loop_
_entity.id
_entity.type
_entity.pdbx_description
1 polymer ?
#
loop_
_entity_poly.entity_id
_entity_poly.type
_entity_poly.pdbx_seq_one_letter_code
_entity_poly.pdbx_strand_id
1 'polypeptide(L)'
;MYANPQRVEYEALVGRLRKHYGNSLEVGGYDHNSLLRLRQLDAKREAEEARSKAAQPLNDATAQLNREHQRAVKAWQQIEAGQERIAEHKRAHQILGFDLGLLEPMPLPEIVKASSETVEAYDAATAEMSQIATALESKARKINSAASQWAQYTPDQQNRALILALADRLGV
;
A
#
# COMPACT_ATOMS: atom_id res chain seq x y z
N MET A 1 -40.26 41.29 -12.55
CA MET A 1 -39.62 40.81 -11.31
C MET A 1 -38.15 41.22 -11.36
N TYR A 2 -37.74 42.21 -10.56
CA TYR A 2 -36.33 42.59 -10.49
C TYR A 2 -35.58 41.57 -9.64
N ALA A 3 -34.67 40.81 -10.25
CA ALA A 3 -33.77 39.93 -9.52
C ALA A 3 -32.87 40.78 -8.61
N ASN A 4 -32.90 40.57 -7.30
CA ASN A 4 -32.01 41.26 -6.38
C ASN A 4 -30.59 40.66 -6.54
N PRO A 5 -29.62 41.37 -7.14
CA PRO A 5 -28.31 40.81 -7.44
C PRO A 5 -27.54 40.38 -6.19
N GLN A 6 -27.73 41.08 -5.07
CA GLN A 6 -27.09 40.76 -3.78
C GLN A 6 -27.61 39.45 -3.19
N ARG A 7 -28.91 39.17 -3.39
CA ARG A 7 -29.52 37.91 -2.95
C ARG A 7 -29.03 36.72 -3.78
N VAL A 8 -28.90 36.89 -5.09
CA VAL A 8 -28.37 35.83 -5.99
C VAL A 8 -26.90 35.53 -5.66
N GLU A 9 -26.09 36.56 -5.44
CA GLU A 9 -24.69 36.40 -5.05
C GLU A 9 -24.56 35.71 -3.68
N TYR A 10 -25.36 36.14 -2.70
CA TYR A 10 -25.43 35.51 -1.38
C TYR A 10 -25.76 34.02 -1.48
N GLU A 11 -26.85 33.65 -2.16
CA GLU A 11 -27.29 32.26 -2.31
C GLU A 11 -26.19 31.39 -2.99
N ALA A 12 -25.49 31.95 -3.99
CA ALA A 12 -24.38 31.28 -4.66
C ALA A 12 -23.14 31.07 -3.76
N LEU A 13 -22.74 32.08 -2.98
CA LEU A 13 -21.61 31.99 -2.04
C LEU A 13 -21.90 30.99 -0.93
N VAL A 14 -23.10 31.05 -0.36
CA VAL A 14 -23.54 30.15 0.71
C VAL A 14 -23.61 28.71 0.24
N GLY A 15 -24.15 28.48 -0.97
CA GLY A 15 -24.20 27.15 -1.57
C GLY A 15 -22.82 26.55 -1.79
N ARG A 16 -21.83 27.34 -2.20
CA ARG A 16 -20.43 26.88 -2.37
C ARG A 16 -19.75 26.63 -1.02
N LEU A 17 -19.88 27.56 -0.08
CA LEU A 17 -19.22 27.46 1.23
C LEU A 17 -19.76 26.31 2.09
N ARG A 18 -21.07 26.06 2.09
CA ARG A 18 -21.65 24.94 2.84
C ARG A 18 -21.24 23.57 2.30
N LYS A 19 -20.92 23.44 1.00
CA LYS A 19 -20.36 22.21 0.45
C LYS A 19 -18.96 21.91 0.98
N HIS A 20 -18.16 22.94 1.24
CA HIS A 20 -16.77 22.78 1.70
C HIS A 20 -16.67 22.72 3.23
N TYR A 21 -17.35 23.63 3.95
CA TYR A 21 -17.26 23.77 5.40
C TYR A 21 -18.42 23.10 6.17
N GLY A 22 -19.43 22.58 5.47
CA GLY A 22 -20.60 21.92 6.07
C GLY A 22 -21.77 22.86 6.36
N ASN A 23 -22.92 22.27 6.72
CA ASN A 23 -24.18 22.98 6.96
C ASN A 23 -24.21 23.80 8.27
N SER A 24 -23.24 23.58 9.16
CA SER A 24 -23.09 24.32 10.42
C SER A 24 -22.42 25.69 10.26
N LEU A 25 -22.02 26.07 9.05
CA LEU A 25 -21.47 27.39 8.79
C LEU A 25 -22.50 28.47 9.13
N GLU A 26 -22.17 29.34 10.09
CA GLU A 26 -23.00 30.51 10.41
C GLU A 26 -23.06 31.44 9.20
N VAL A 27 -24.25 31.59 8.65
CA VAL A 27 -24.50 32.44 7.50
C VAL A 27 -25.35 33.62 7.95
N GLY A 28 -24.83 34.84 7.75
CA GLY A 28 -25.52 36.08 8.08
C GLY A 28 -26.64 36.43 7.09
N GLY A 29 -26.87 37.72 6.85
CA GLY A 29 -27.86 38.21 5.88
C GLY A 29 -27.28 38.48 4.49
N TYR A 30 -28.08 39.12 3.64
CA TYR A 30 -27.64 39.68 2.35
C TYR A 30 -27.12 41.13 2.47
N ASP A 31 -26.88 41.59 3.70
CA ASP A 31 -26.27 42.88 3.97
C ASP A 31 -24.80 42.90 3.51
N HIS A 32 -24.28 44.11 3.29
CA HIS A 32 -22.93 44.30 2.75
C HIS A 32 -21.83 43.61 3.59
N ASN A 33 -21.94 43.63 4.92
CA ASN A 33 -20.93 43.07 5.81
C ASN A 33 -20.95 41.54 5.80
N SER A 34 -22.15 40.95 5.79
CA SER A 34 -22.33 39.50 5.64
C SER A 34 -21.79 39.00 4.30
N LEU A 35 -22.08 39.70 3.20
CA LEU A 35 -21.53 39.39 1.87
C LEU A 35 -20.00 39.51 1.84
N LEU A 36 -19.43 40.54 2.46
CA LEU A 36 -17.98 40.72 2.54
C LEU A 36 -17.30 39.58 3.33
N ARG A 37 -17.90 39.14 4.45
CA ARG A 37 -17.43 37.97 5.21
C ARG A 37 -17.50 36.69 4.38
N LEU A 38 -18.58 36.47 3.64
CA LEU A 38 -18.73 35.30 2.75
C LEU A 38 -17.70 35.31 1.62
N ARG A 39 -17.42 36.46 1.00
CA ARG A 39 -16.37 36.58 -0.02
C ARG A 39 -14.97 36.28 0.54
N GLN A 40 -14.66 36.74 1.75
CA GLN A 40 -13.40 36.41 2.41
C GLN A 40 -13.27 34.92 2.72
N LEU A 41 -14.36 34.27 3.14
CA LEU A 41 -14.37 32.82 3.34
C LEU A 41 -14.22 32.05 2.03
N ASP A 42 -14.84 32.52 0.94
CA ASP A 42 -14.70 31.89 -0.38
C ASP A 42 -13.27 32.02 -0.91
N ALA A 43 -12.63 33.17 -0.72
CA ALA A 43 -11.21 33.36 -1.05
C ALA A 43 -10.29 32.44 -0.23
N LYS A 44 -10.61 32.21 1.06
CA LYS A 44 -9.88 31.23 1.89
C LYS A 44 -10.06 29.80 1.38
N ARG A 45 -11.30 29.41 1.05
CA ARG A 45 -11.61 28.12 0.42
C ARG A 45 -10.80 27.91 -0.85
N GLU A 46 -10.80 28.89 -1.75
CA GLU A 46 -10.07 28.78 -3.02
C GLU A 46 -8.56 28.67 -2.79
N ALA A 47 -8.01 29.38 -1.81
CA ALA A 47 -6.61 29.25 -1.41
C ALA A 47 -6.29 27.86 -0.79
N GLU A 48 -7.19 27.31 0.03
CA GLU A 48 -7.07 25.97 0.60
C GLU A 48 -7.14 24.89 -0.49
N GLU A 49 -8.09 25.00 -1.42
CA GLU A 49 -8.22 24.10 -2.58
C GLU A 49 -6.99 24.19 -3.49
N ALA A 50 -6.46 25.39 -3.74
CA ALA A 50 -5.25 25.59 -4.53
C ALA A 50 -4.02 24.97 -3.87
N ARG A 51 -3.86 25.15 -2.55
CA ARG A 51 -2.78 24.52 -1.77
C ARG A 51 -2.89 23.00 -1.77
N SER A 52 -4.11 22.47 -1.59
CA SER A 52 -4.37 21.03 -1.62
C SER A 52 -4.03 20.44 -2.99
N LYS A 53 -4.49 21.07 -4.08
CA LYS A 53 -4.15 20.67 -5.45
C LYS A 53 -2.64 20.73 -5.73
N ALA A 54 -1.94 21.74 -5.20
CA ALA A 54 -0.50 21.86 -5.35
C ALA A 54 0.26 20.76 -4.57
N ALA A 55 -0.25 20.33 -3.41
CA ALA A 55 0.33 19.25 -2.61
C ALA A 55 -0.06 17.84 -3.11
N GLN A 56 -1.11 17.74 -3.92
CA GLN A 56 -1.67 16.47 -4.37
C GLN A 56 -0.66 15.54 -5.06
N PRO A 57 0.23 16.00 -5.96
CA PRO A 57 1.24 15.13 -6.57
C PRO A 57 2.17 14.47 -5.55
N LEU A 58 2.59 15.22 -4.53
CA LEU A 58 3.48 14.70 -3.49
C LEU A 58 2.75 13.74 -2.54
N ASN A 59 1.48 14.03 -2.23
CA ASN A 59 0.62 13.12 -1.48
C ASN A 59 0.41 11.80 -2.22
N ASP A 60 0.17 11.85 -3.53
CA ASP A 60 -0.03 10.68 -4.38
C ASP A 60 1.25 9.84 -4.46
N ALA A 61 2.42 10.46 -4.65
CA ALA A 61 3.72 9.78 -4.66
C ALA A 61 4.03 9.12 -3.29
N THR A 62 3.74 9.81 -2.19
CA THR A 62 3.88 9.26 -0.83
C THR A 62 2.94 8.05 -0.62
N ALA A 63 1.70 8.15 -1.11
CA ALA A 63 0.74 7.06 -1.04
C ALA A 63 1.19 5.84 -1.86
N GLN A 64 1.82 6.06 -3.02
CA GLN A 64 2.36 4.99 -3.85
C GLN A 64 3.52 4.25 -3.17
N LEU A 65 4.47 4.98 -2.59
CA LEU A 65 5.55 4.39 -1.79
C LEU A 65 5.00 3.52 -0.65
N ASN A 66 4.00 4.03 0.08
CA ASN A 66 3.34 3.28 1.15
C ASN A 66 2.66 2.00 0.66
N ARG A 67 2.08 2.00 -0.55
CA ARG A 67 1.48 0.79 -1.14
C ARG A 67 2.55 -0.27 -1.45
N GLU A 68 3.67 0.11 -2.03
CA GLU A 68 4.78 -0.84 -2.28
C GLU A 68 5.37 -1.38 -0.97
N HIS A 69 5.46 -0.55 0.07
CA HIS A 69 5.85 -1.02 1.39
C HIS A 69 4.85 -2.04 1.96
N GLN A 70 3.54 -1.77 1.89
CA GLN A 70 2.52 -2.73 2.33
C GLN A 70 2.57 -4.04 1.53
N ARG A 71 2.88 -3.97 0.24
CA ARG A 71 3.10 -5.15 -0.62
C ARG A 71 4.29 -5.97 -0.12
N ALA A 72 5.41 -5.34 0.20
CA ALA A 72 6.58 -6.00 0.80
C ALA A 72 6.26 -6.65 2.16
N VAL A 73 5.55 -5.94 3.05
CA VAL A 73 5.13 -6.49 4.36
C VAL A 73 4.24 -7.72 4.20
N LYS A 74 3.27 -7.68 3.28
CA LYS A 74 2.42 -8.86 2.99
C LYS A 74 3.25 -10.05 2.50
N ALA A 75 4.21 -9.82 1.61
CA ALA A 75 5.11 -10.87 1.13
C ALA A 75 5.97 -11.45 2.26
N TRP A 76 6.44 -10.61 3.17
CA TRP A 76 7.17 -11.03 4.38
C TRP A 76 6.30 -11.91 5.30
N GLN A 77 5.05 -11.54 5.57
CA GLN A 77 4.12 -12.38 6.34
C GLN A 77 3.87 -13.74 5.68
N GLN A 78 3.78 -13.76 4.34
CA GLN A 78 3.65 -15.00 3.58
C GLN A 78 4.91 -15.88 3.62
N ILE A 79 6.09 -15.27 3.78
CA ILE A 79 7.34 -16.00 4.01
C ILE A 79 7.28 -16.67 5.38
N GLU A 80 6.96 -15.93 6.45
CA GLU A 80 6.90 -16.48 7.82
C GLU A 80 5.95 -17.69 7.90
N ALA A 81 4.71 -17.52 7.44
CA ALA A 81 3.72 -18.61 7.41
C ALA A 81 4.17 -19.79 6.53
N GLY A 82 4.93 -19.53 5.46
CA GLY A 82 5.53 -20.57 4.64
C GLY A 82 6.66 -21.31 5.36
N GLN A 83 7.53 -20.58 6.05
CA GLN A 83 8.65 -21.13 6.80
C GLN A 83 8.18 -22.04 7.94
N GLU A 84 7.13 -21.66 8.65
CA GLU A 84 6.50 -22.50 9.69
C GLU A 84 6.05 -23.86 9.12
N ARG A 85 5.34 -23.85 7.99
CA ARG A 85 4.88 -25.10 7.32
C ARG A 85 6.03 -25.98 6.85
N ILE A 86 7.10 -25.39 6.30
CA ILE A 86 8.29 -26.17 5.93
C ILE A 86 8.98 -26.73 7.18
N ALA A 87 8.98 -25.99 8.30
CA ALA A 87 9.64 -26.41 9.54
C ALA A 87 9.02 -27.69 10.14
N GLU A 88 7.70 -27.85 10.04
CA GLU A 88 6.98 -29.07 10.47
C GLU A 88 7.51 -30.34 9.78
N HIS A 89 7.90 -30.21 8.51
CA HIS A 89 8.39 -31.32 7.67
C HIS A 89 9.82 -31.10 7.16
N LYS A 90 10.65 -30.42 7.95
CA LYS A 90 11.97 -29.92 7.53
C LYS A 90 12.84 -31.01 6.87
N ARG A 91 12.91 -32.20 7.48
CA ARG A 91 13.72 -33.32 6.98
C ARG A 91 13.24 -33.83 5.62
N ALA A 92 11.93 -33.87 5.40
CA ALA A 92 11.36 -34.29 4.12
C ALA A 92 11.74 -33.28 3.02
N HIS A 93 11.56 -31.98 3.28
CA HIS A 93 11.96 -30.93 2.35
C HIS A 93 13.46 -30.92 2.06
N GLN A 94 14.31 -31.21 3.06
CA GLN A 94 15.76 -31.38 2.85
C GLN A 94 16.10 -32.54 1.92
N ILE A 95 15.40 -33.66 2.04
CA ILE A 95 15.59 -34.82 1.16
C ILE A 95 15.18 -34.46 -0.27
N LEU A 96 14.07 -33.74 -0.43
CA LEU A 96 13.57 -33.25 -1.71
C LEU A 96 14.43 -32.12 -2.33
N GLY A 97 15.54 -31.74 -1.72
CA GLY A 97 16.46 -30.73 -2.26
C GLY A 97 16.01 -29.28 -2.06
N PHE A 98 15.08 -29.02 -1.14
CA PHE A 98 14.71 -27.66 -0.78
C PHE A 98 15.89 -26.91 -0.16
N ASP A 99 16.12 -25.68 -0.63
CA ASP A 99 17.17 -24.80 -0.11
C ASP A 99 16.80 -24.29 1.29
N LEU A 100 17.53 -24.75 2.30
CA LEU A 100 17.35 -24.35 3.69
C LEU A 100 17.72 -22.89 3.96
N GLY A 101 18.55 -22.27 3.12
CA GLY A 101 18.85 -20.83 3.23
C GLY A 101 17.59 -19.97 3.07
N LEU A 102 16.54 -20.50 2.44
CA LEU A 102 15.25 -19.83 2.35
C LEU A 102 14.50 -19.77 3.70
N LEU A 103 14.87 -20.61 4.67
CA LEU A 103 14.30 -20.61 6.03
C LEU A 103 15.00 -19.66 7.00
N GLU A 104 16.05 -18.96 6.56
CA GLU A 104 16.69 -17.95 7.41
C GLU A 104 15.68 -16.87 7.81
N PRO A 105 15.62 -16.51 9.11
CA PRO A 105 14.79 -15.42 9.59
C PRO A 105 15.11 -14.14 8.83
N MET A 106 14.07 -13.47 8.36
CA MET A 106 14.22 -12.24 7.60
C MET A 106 13.69 -11.07 8.42
N PRO A 107 14.44 -9.96 8.52
CA PRO A 107 13.92 -8.77 9.18
C PRO A 107 12.68 -8.25 8.47
N LEU A 108 11.78 -7.63 9.23
CA LEU A 108 10.64 -6.90 8.67
C LEU A 108 11.19 -5.81 7.71
N PRO A 109 10.65 -5.69 6.48
CA PRO A 109 11.11 -4.67 5.55
C PRO A 109 10.81 -3.29 6.12
N GLU A 110 11.82 -2.42 6.15
CA GLU A 110 11.65 -1.01 6.47
C GLU A 110 11.18 -0.24 5.24
N ILE A 111 10.47 0.87 5.45
CA ILE A 111 10.10 1.78 4.36
C ILE A 111 11.34 2.53 3.87
N VAL A 112 11.59 2.45 2.56
CA VAL A 112 12.62 3.24 1.91
C VAL A 112 12.28 4.72 2.08
N LYS A 113 13.20 5.50 2.64
CA LYS A 113 12.99 6.93 2.86
C LYS A 113 13.37 7.69 1.58
N ALA A 114 12.48 8.57 1.13
CA ALA A 114 12.80 9.51 0.05
C ALA A 114 13.95 10.43 0.48
N SER A 115 14.85 10.75 -0.44
CA SER A 115 16.00 11.63 -0.19
C SER A 115 15.62 13.10 0.03
N SER A 116 14.45 13.51 -0.49
CA SER A 116 13.91 14.86 -0.41
C SER A 116 12.38 14.86 -0.55
N GLU A 117 11.72 15.93 -0.12
CA GLU A 117 10.28 16.15 -0.30
C GLU A 117 9.95 16.60 -1.73
N THR A 118 10.29 15.77 -2.71
CA THR A 118 10.09 16.01 -4.14
C THR A 118 9.53 14.76 -4.80
N VAL A 119 8.65 14.91 -5.80
CA VAL A 119 7.99 13.79 -6.47
C VAL A 119 9.00 12.78 -7.01
N GLU A 120 10.08 13.26 -7.64
CA GLU A 120 11.12 12.41 -8.23
C GLU A 120 11.87 11.56 -7.19
N ALA A 121 12.03 12.08 -5.97
CA ALA A 121 12.67 11.36 -4.89
C ALA A 121 11.75 10.27 -4.31
N TYR A 122 10.44 10.53 -4.27
CA TYR A 122 9.44 9.52 -3.92
C TYR A 122 9.32 8.45 -5.00
N ASP A 123 9.41 8.80 -6.28
CA ASP A 123 9.39 7.84 -7.39
C ASP A 123 10.61 6.92 -7.34
N ALA A 124 11.81 7.48 -7.08
CA ALA A 124 13.02 6.70 -6.88
C ALA A 124 12.90 5.74 -5.69
N ALA A 125 12.45 6.24 -4.53
CA ALA A 125 12.22 5.41 -3.35
C ALA A 125 11.15 4.33 -3.61
N THR A 126 10.11 4.64 -4.38
CA THR A 126 9.07 3.69 -4.78
C THR A 126 9.64 2.59 -5.67
N ALA A 127 10.51 2.93 -6.61
CA ALA A 127 11.17 1.95 -7.48
C ALA A 127 12.04 0.98 -6.67
N GLU A 128 12.83 1.50 -5.73
CA GLU A 128 13.62 0.68 -4.79
C GLU A 128 12.72 -0.21 -3.93
N MET A 129 11.67 0.35 -3.34
CA MET A 129 10.70 -0.41 -2.54
C MET A 129 10.03 -1.52 -3.36
N SER A 130 9.73 -1.27 -4.63
CA SER A 130 9.13 -2.26 -5.52
C SER A 130 10.09 -3.41 -5.86
N GLN A 131 11.39 -3.14 -5.98
CA GLN A 131 12.41 -4.18 -6.14
C GLN A 131 12.48 -5.08 -4.90
N ILE A 132 12.48 -4.47 -3.70
CA ILE A 132 12.43 -5.19 -2.43
C ILE A 132 11.17 -6.07 -2.37
N ALA A 133 9.99 -5.49 -2.65
CA ALA A 133 8.73 -6.22 -2.66
C ALA A 133 8.77 -7.41 -3.63
N THR A 134 9.29 -7.24 -4.84
CA THR A 134 9.39 -8.29 -5.86
C THR A 134 10.33 -9.43 -5.46
N ALA A 135 11.45 -9.10 -4.80
CA ALA A 135 12.37 -10.10 -4.26
C ALA A 135 11.71 -10.92 -3.15
N LEU A 136 10.99 -10.26 -2.23
CA LEU A 136 10.24 -10.92 -1.16
C LEU A 136 9.13 -11.82 -1.71
N GLU A 137 8.34 -11.33 -2.67
CA GLU A 137 7.29 -12.12 -3.31
C GLU A 137 7.85 -13.36 -4.02
N SER A 138 9.00 -13.21 -4.67
CA SER A 138 9.67 -14.34 -5.34
C SER A 138 10.11 -15.39 -4.32
N LYS A 139 10.66 -14.97 -3.17
CA LYS A 139 11.00 -15.88 -2.06
C LYS A 139 9.74 -16.52 -1.48
N ALA A 140 8.69 -15.74 -1.20
CA ALA A 140 7.41 -16.22 -0.70
C ALA A 140 6.80 -17.29 -1.61
N ARG A 141 6.80 -17.08 -2.93
CA ARG A 141 6.30 -18.05 -3.92
C ARG A 141 7.07 -19.36 -3.86
N LYS A 142 8.41 -19.33 -3.79
CA LYS A 142 9.23 -20.55 -3.71
C LYS A 142 8.92 -21.36 -2.45
N ILE A 143 8.89 -20.71 -1.29
CA ILE A 143 8.61 -21.36 0.00
C ILE A 143 7.19 -21.94 0.01
N ASN A 144 6.20 -21.12 -0.37
CA ASN A 144 4.80 -21.53 -0.33
C ASN A 144 4.47 -22.61 -1.37
N SER A 145 5.12 -22.60 -2.54
CA SER A 145 5.00 -23.68 -3.53
C SER A 145 5.51 -25.00 -2.97
N ALA A 146 6.69 -25.00 -2.34
CA ALA A 146 7.27 -26.21 -1.74
C ALA A 146 6.39 -26.76 -0.61
N ALA A 147 5.91 -25.88 0.28
CA ALA A 147 5.03 -26.26 1.39
C ALA A 147 3.70 -26.83 0.89
N SER A 148 3.07 -26.17 -0.09
CA SER A 148 1.80 -26.62 -0.66
C SER A 148 1.93 -27.94 -1.43
N GLN A 149 3.01 -28.13 -2.18
CA GLN A 149 3.26 -29.39 -2.90
C GLN A 149 3.33 -30.59 -1.95
N TRP A 150 4.04 -30.43 -0.83
CA TRP A 150 4.12 -31.48 0.19
C TRP A 150 2.77 -31.77 0.85
N ALA A 151 2.02 -30.73 1.20
CA ALA A 151 0.69 -30.86 1.81
C ALA A 151 -0.35 -31.53 0.89
N GLN A 152 -0.18 -31.42 -0.43
CA GLN A 152 -1.07 -32.02 -1.42
C GLN A 152 -0.76 -33.49 -1.71
N TYR A 153 0.45 -33.97 -1.40
CA TYR A 153 0.82 -35.36 -1.62
C TYR A 153 0.12 -36.28 -0.62
N THR A 154 -0.44 -37.38 -1.14
CA THR A 154 -0.86 -38.49 -0.28
C THR A 154 0.37 -39.14 0.37
N PRO A 155 0.20 -39.89 1.49
CA PRO A 155 1.33 -40.57 2.13
C PRO A 155 2.17 -41.44 1.18
N ASP A 156 1.52 -42.16 0.25
CA ASP A 156 2.23 -42.98 -0.75
C ASP A 156 3.03 -42.12 -1.75
N GLN A 157 2.48 -40.96 -2.15
CA GLN A 157 3.19 -40.01 -3.02
C GLN A 157 4.37 -39.35 -2.30
N GLN A 158 4.21 -38.99 -1.04
CA GLN A 158 5.29 -38.47 -0.19
C GLN A 158 6.42 -39.49 -0.08
N ASN A 159 6.11 -40.75 0.26
CA ASN A 159 7.09 -41.82 0.37
C ASN A 159 7.82 -42.06 -0.96
N ARG A 160 7.07 -42.14 -2.07
CA ARG A 160 7.66 -42.30 -3.40
C ARG A 160 8.59 -41.15 -3.76
N ALA A 161 8.19 -39.90 -3.51
CA ALA A 161 9.01 -38.72 -3.79
C ALA A 161 10.32 -38.73 -2.98
N LEU A 162 10.24 -39.12 -1.70
CA LEU A 162 11.42 -39.25 -0.85
C LEU A 162 12.36 -40.37 -1.31
N ILE A 163 11.82 -41.54 -1.67
CA ILE A 163 12.62 -42.67 -2.18
C ILE A 163 13.34 -42.27 -3.47
N LEU A 164 12.63 -41.64 -4.42
CA LEU A 164 13.22 -41.20 -5.69
C LEU A 164 14.32 -40.15 -5.46
N ALA A 165 14.08 -39.17 -4.57
CA ALA A 165 15.08 -38.16 -4.25
C ALA A 165 16.33 -38.74 -3.55
N LEU A 166 16.15 -39.79 -2.73
CA LEU A 166 17.27 -40.51 -2.13
C LEU A 166 18.03 -41.36 -3.16
N ALA A 167 17.32 -42.05 -4.06
CA ALA A 167 17.92 -42.86 -5.12
C ALA A 167 18.78 -41.99 -6.06
N ASP A 168 18.24 -40.84 -6.48
CA ASP A 168 18.95 -39.85 -7.31
C ASP A 168 20.24 -39.35 -6.64
N ARG A 169 20.19 -39.06 -5.33
CA ARG A 169 21.40 -38.68 -4.55
C ARG A 169 22.43 -39.80 -4.38
N LEU A 170 21.99 -41.04 -4.37
CA LEU A 170 22.85 -42.21 -4.25
C LEU A 170 23.37 -42.70 -5.61
N GLY A 171 22.86 -42.16 -6.72
CA GLY A 171 23.25 -42.53 -8.08
C GLY A 171 22.74 -43.90 -8.52
N VAL A 172 21.58 -44.34 -8.03
CA VAL A 172 20.97 -45.65 -8.30
C VAL A 172 19.63 -45.50 -9.03
#